data_AF-A0A821TPV2-F1
#
_entry.id   AF-A0A821TPV2-F1
#
_cell.length_a   1.000
_cell.length_b   1.000
_cell.length_c   1.000
_cell.angle_alpha   90.00
_cell.angle_beta   90.00
_cell.angle_gamma   90.00
#
_symmetry.space_group_name_H-M   'P 1'
#
loop_
_entity.id
_entity.type
_entity.pdbx_description
1 polymer ?
#
loop_
_entity_poly.entity_id
_entity_poly.type
_entity_poly.pdbx_seq_one_letter_code
_entity_poly.pdbx_strand_id
1 'polypeptide(L)'
;LDFDNLLKKYNWTYEDYEYALRVVHTRTTIIHKREPNARWVNQYNEEILRAWNANMDIQFVLDPYACAKYLVPYTTKPEREMSLLLEATHKECREGNMSVREEMKQLTCTFFNHRQVSVQEAIYRATKMPLTYSSRGFVFVPAHSNSCKFLKSQNMLKEMDPDDENITCLT
;
A
#
# COMPACT_ATOMS: atom_id res chain seq x y z
N LEU A 1 7.52 -36.73 20.70
CA LEU A 1 6.86 -36.62 22.02
C LEU A 1 5.44 -36.16 21.74
N ASP A 2 4.44 -36.97 22.08
CA ASP A 2 3.04 -36.55 21.99
C ASP A 2 2.70 -35.55 23.11
N PHE A 3 1.54 -34.91 22.99
CA PHE A 3 1.08 -33.91 23.95
C PHE A 3 0.89 -34.48 25.37
N ASP A 4 0.30 -35.66 25.51
CA ASP A 4 0.02 -36.25 26.82
C ASP A 4 1.30 -36.63 27.58
N ASN A 5 2.31 -37.15 26.88
CA ASN A 5 3.62 -37.43 27.48
C ASN A 5 4.38 -36.15 27.77
N LEU A 6 4.15 -35.05 27.03
CA LEU A 6 4.67 -33.74 27.38
C LEU A 6 4.12 -33.29 28.74
N LEU A 7 2.80 -33.34 28.92
CA LEU A 7 2.16 -32.96 30.18
C LEU A 7 2.65 -33.82 31.35
N LYS A 8 2.70 -35.15 31.17
CA LYS A 8 3.23 -36.08 32.18
C LYS A 8 4.69 -35.79 32.52
N LYS A 9 5.53 -35.49 31.54
CA LYS A 9 6.96 -35.18 31.74
C LYS A 9 7.16 -33.98 32.67
N TYR A 10 6.28 -32.98 32.59
CA TYR A 10 6.35 -31.78 33.42
C TYR A 10 5.45 -31.83 34.65
N ASN A 11 4.75 -32.95 34.88
CA ASN A 11 3.74 -33.10 35.93
C ASN A 11 2.67 -31.99 35.87
N TRP A 12 2.22 -31.67 34.65
CA TRP A 12 1.20 -30.66 34.39
C TRP A 12 -0.14 -31.31 34.06
N THR A 13 -1.22 -30.66 34.48
CA THR A 13 -2.57 -30.91 33.99
C THR A 13 -2.85 -30.11 32.70
N TYR A 14 -3.98 -30.38 32.04
CA TYR A 14 -4.40 -29.57 30.89
C TYR A 14 -4.75 -28.14 31.31
N GLU A 15 -5.30 -27.97 32.52
CA GLU A 15 -5.63 -26.69 33.13
C GLU A 15 -4.39 -25.84 33.40
N ASP A 16 -3.30 -26.47 33.86
CA ASP A 16 -2.00 -25.80 34.04
C ASP A 16 -1.46 -25.29 32.70
N TYR A 17 -1.60 -26.09 31.64
CA TYR A 17 -1.24 -25.70 30.29
C TYR A 17 -2.07 -24.51 29.79
N GLU A 18 -3.39 -24.54 29.94
CA GLU A 18 -4.23 -23.40 29.57
C GLU A 18 -3.92 -22.14 30.38
N TYR A 19 -3.64 -22.29 31.68
CA TYR A 19 -3.22 -21.18 32.53
C TYR A 19 -1.90 -20.58 32.03
N ALA A 20 -0.91 -21.42 31.72
CA ALA A 20 0.35 -20.97 31.13
C ALA A 20 0.13 -20.23 29.81
N LEU A 21 -0.76 -20.72 28.93
CA LEU A 21 -1.11 -20.04 27.68
C LEU A 21 -1.70 -18.65 27.91
N ARG A 22 -2.59 -18.50 28.89
CA ARG A 22 -3.18 -17.20 29.29
C ARG A 22 -2.14 -16.22 29.82
N VAL A 23 -1.14 -16.70 30.56
CA VAL A 23 -0.04 -15.86 31.08
C VAL A 23 0.90 -15.41 29.94
N VAL A 24 1.19 -16.30 28.98
CA VAL A 24 2.12 -16.02 27.88
C VAL A 24 1.51 -15.05 26.85
N HIS A 25 0.20 -15.16 26.56
CA HIS A 25 -0.45 -14.35 25.55
C HIS A 25 -1.20 -13.18 26.17
N THR A 26 -0.65 -11.97 26.01
CA THR A 26 -1.24 -10.72 26.53
C THR A 26 -2.40 -10.18 25.69
N ARG A 27 -2.62 -10.74 24.50
CA ARG A 27 -3.67 -10.35 23.56
C ARG A 27 -4.55 -11.54 23.22
N THR A 28 -5.80 -11.28 22.85
CA THR A 28 -6.68 -12.30 22.28
C THR A 28 -5.97 -13.01 21.13
N THR A 29 -5.71 -14.30 21.30
CA THR A 29 -4.94 -15.11 20.36
C THR A 29 -5.66 -16.43 20.17
N ILE A 30 -5.79 -16.89 18.92
CA ILE A 30 -6.31 -18.22 18.62
C ILE A 30 -5.15 -19.21 18.66
N ILE A 31 -5.28 -20.21 19.53
CA ILE A 31 -4.30 -21.27 19.69
C ILE A 31 -4.87 -22.53 19.05
N HIS A 32 -4.13 -23.08 18.09
CA HIS A 32 -4.55 -24.27 17.36
C HIS A 32 -4.10 -25.52 18.10
N LYS A 33 -4.97 -26.54 18.14
CA LYS A 33 -4.60 -27.88 18.59
C LYS A 33 -3.50 -28.43 17.69
N ARG A 34 -2.34 -28.76 18.28
CA ARG A 34 -1.16 -29.25 17.57
C ARG A 34 -0.39 -30.22 18.45
N GLU A 35 0.26 -31.19 17.81
CA GLU A 35 1.25 -32.01 18.49
C GLU A 35 2.53 -31.22 18.75
N PRO A 36 3.29 -31.51 19.84
CA PRO A 36 4.50 -30.77 20.19
C PRO A 36 5.58 -30.76 19.09
N ASN A 37 5.63 -31.80 18.26
CA ASN A 37 6.54 -31.90 17.11
C ASN A 37 6.15 -30.96 15.95
N ALA A 38 4.88 -30.58 15.85
CA ALA A 38 4.36 -29.70 14.80
C ALA A 38 4.44 -28.21 15.16
N ARG A 39 5.10 -27.84 16.27
CA ARG A 39 5.19 -26.46 16.74
C ARG A 39 5.80 -25.48 15.73
N TRP A 40 6.64 -25.97 14.82
CA TRP A 40 7.35 -25.18 13.80
C TRP A 40 6.66 -25.20 12.43
N VAL A 41 5.51 -25.87 12.32
CA VAL A 41 4.73 -25.91 11.08
C VAL A 41 3.82 -24.69 11.06
N ASN A 42 3.88 -23.87 10.01
CA ASN A 42 3.00 -22.72 9.87
C ASN A 42 1.52 -23.14 9.75
N GLN A 43 0.60 -22.21 9.98
CA GLN A 43 -0.81 -22.47 9.72
C GLN A 43 -1.05 -22.57 8.22
N TYR A 44 -1.64 -23.68 7.78
CA TYR A 44 -1.86 -23.99 6.38
C TYR A 44 -3.25 -24.58 6.18
N ASN A 45 -3.81 -24.42 4.99
CA ASN A 45 -5.01 -25.11 4.55
C ASN A 45 -4.59 -26.28 3.65
N GLU A 46 -5.03 -27.50 3.96
CA GLU A 46 -4.57 -28.69 3.24
C GLU A 46 -4.93 -28.67 1.75
N GLU A 47 -6.14 -28.23 1.41
CA GLU A 47 -6.61 -28.15 0.02
C GLU A 47 -5.84 -27.09 -0.76
N ILE A 48 -5.60 -25.91 -0.16
CA ILE A 48 -4.78 -24.86 -0.78
C ILE A 48 -3.33 -25.34 -0.92
N LEU A 49 -2.80 -26.08 0.05
CA LEU A 49 -1.43 -26.58 -0.01
C LEU A 49 -1.27 -27.58 -1.16
N ARG A 50 -2.26 -28.46 -1.36
CA ARG A 50 -2.28 -29.41 -2.49
C ARG A 50 -2.41 -28.71 -3.83
N ALA A 51 -3.24 -27.66 -3.91
CA ALA A 51 -3.49 -26.93 -5.15
C ALA A 51 -2.36 -25.98 -5.55
N TRP A 52 -1.78 -25.25 -4.59
CA TRP A 52 -0.76 -24.22 -4.82
C TRP A 52 0.65 -24.79 -4.64
N ASN A 53 0.87 -25.67 -3.65
CA ASN A 53 2.18 -26.19 -3.26
C ASN A 53 3.19 -25.09 -2.90
N ALA A 54 2.78 -24.11 -2.10
CA ALA A 54 3.63 -23.05 -1.57
C ALA A 54 3.49 -22.90 -0.05
N ASN A 55 4.50 -22.28 0.58
CA ASN A 55 4.44 -21.96 2.01
C ASN A 55 3.25 -21.04 2.31
N MET A 56 2.54 -21.34 3.39
CA MET A 56 1.39 -20.56 3.85
C MET A 56 1.58 -20.14 5.30
N ASP A 57 1.06 -18.97 5.61
CA ASP A 57 0.96 -18.43 6.97
C ASP A 57 -0.43 -17.78 7.10
N ILE A 58 -1.43 -18.64 7.33
CA ILE A 58 -2.83 -18.24 7.45
C ILE A 58 -3.09 -17.88 8.90
N GLN A 59 -3.77 -16.77 9.18
CA GLN A 59 -4.15 -16.41 10.54
C GLN A 59 -5.56 -15.83 10.55
N PHE A 60 -6.31 -16.10 11.62
CA PHE A 60 -7.63 -15.48 11.83
C PHE A 60 -7.49 -13.99 12.14
N VAL A 61 -8.34 -13.19 11.53
CA VAL A 61 -8.44 -11.75 11.82
C VAL A 61 -9.29 -11.56 13.07
N LEU A 62 -8.63 -11.24 14.19
CA LEU A 62 -9.29 -10.98 15.48
C LEU A 62 -9.61 -9.50 15.70
N ASP A 63 -8.92 -8.61 15.00
CA ASP A 63 -9.09 -7.17 15.08
C ASP A 63 -8.91 -6.55 13.68
N PRO A 64 -9.92 -5.85 13.13
CA PRO A 64 -9.82 -5.21 11.82
C PRO A 64 -8.73 -4.15 11.79
N TYR A 65 -8.44 -3.47 12.91
CA TYR A 65 -7.37 -2.48 12.97
C TYR A 65 -6.00 -3.15 12.87
N ALA A 66 -5.76 -4.24 13.62
CA ALA A 66 -4.56 -5.05 13.48
C ALA A 66 -4.37 -5.58 12.05
N CYS A 67 -5.45 -6.00 11.39
CA CYS A 67 -5.43 -6.42 9.99
C CYS A 67 -5.01 -5.28 9.05
N ALA A 68 -5.64 -4.12 9.15
CA ALA A 68 -5.27 -2.95 8.35
C ALA A 68 -3.82 -2.53 8.59
N LYS A 69 -3.38 -2.51 9.86
CA LYS A 69 -1.99 -2.19 10.22
C LYS A 69 -1.00 -3.19 9.64
N TYR A 70 -1.37 -4.47 9.52
CA TYR A 70 -0.55 -5.48 8.88
C TYR A 70 -0.51 -5.29 7.36
N LEU A 71 -1.65 -5.01 6.72
CA LEU A 71 -1.76 -4.86 5.27
C LEU A 71 -1.09 -3.58 4.74
N VAL A 72 -1.23 -2.46 5.45
CA VAL A 72 -0.74 -1.14 4.98
C VAL A 72 0.73 -1.18 4.56
N PRO A 73 1.69 -1.67 5.39
CA PRO A 73 3.09 -1.77 5.00
C PRO A 73 3.35 -2.57 3.71
N TYR A 74 2.54 -3.61 3.43
CA TYR A 74 2.67 -4.37 2.18
C TYR A 74 2.14 -3.59 0.99
N THR A 75 1.00 -2.92 1.15
CA THR A 75 0.41 -2.09 0.08
C THR A 75 1.24 -0.85 -0.20
N THR A 76 1.91 -0.29 0.82
CA THR A 76 2.70 0.94 0.71
C THR A 76 4.21 0.69 0.58
N LYS A 77 4.63 -0.54 0.26
CA LYS A 77 6.04 -0.91 0.19
C LYS A 77 6.78 -0.14 -0.92
N PRO A 78 6.25 -0.04 -2.16
CA PRO A 78 6.87 0.77 -3.21
C PRO A 78 6.97 2.26 -2.85
N GLU A 79 5.99 2.78 -2.11
CA GLU A 79 5.90 4.18 -1.69
C GLU A 79 6.99 4.53 -0.68
N ARG A 80 7.37 3.58 0.18
CA ARG A 80 8.52 3.75 1.08
C ARG A 80 9.82 3.91 0.29
N GLU A 81 10.06 3.07 -0.71
CA GLU A 81 11.25 3.17 -1.57
C GLU A 81 11.27 4.50 -2.32
N MET A 82 10.11 4.93 -2.83
CA MET A 82 9.96 6.23 -3.49
C MET A 82 10.25 7.41 -2.55
N SER A 83 9.79 7.32 -1.30
CA SER A 83 10.01 8.37 -0.30
C SER A 83 11.49 8.54 0.02
N LEU A 84 12.24 7.43 0.19
CA LEU A 84 13.70 7.46 0.41
C LEU A 84 14.44 8.09 -0.77
N LEU A 85 14.03 7.75 -1.99
CA LEU A 85 14.61 8.28 -3.21
C LEU A 85 14.37 9.80 -3.37
N LEU A 86 13.14 10.25 -3.09
CA LEU A 86 12.80 11.67 -3.12
C LEU A 86 13.53 12.46 -2.03
N GLU A 87 13.70 11.88 -0.83
CA GLU A 87 14.47 12.49 0.25
C GLU A 87 15.94 12.66 -0.13
N ALA A 88 16.54 11.66 -0.80
CA ALA A 88 17.89 11.76 -1.33
C ALA A 88 18.02 12.87 -2.39
N THR A 89 17.08 12.92 -3.36
CA THR A 89 17.06 13.98 -4.38
C THR A 89 16.90 15.37 -3.75
N HIS A 90 16.02 15.51 -2.75
CA HIS A 90 15.84 16.76 -2.01
C HIS A 90 17.14 17.22 -1.35
N LYS A 91 17.85 16.30 -0.70
CA LYS A 91 19.12 16.57 -0.04
C LYS A 91 20.20 17.01 -1.04
N GLU A 92 20.32 16.33 -2.17
CA GLU A 92 21.25 16.69 -3.25
C GLU A 92 20.95 18.09 -3.81
N CYS A 93 19.68 18.42 -4.05
CA CYS A 93 19.28 19.75 -4.54
C CYS A 93 19.62 20.86 -3.52
N ARG A 94 19.44 20.58 -2.22
CA ARG A 94 19.80 21.50 -1.15
C ARG A 94 21.30 21.72 -1.03
N GLU A 95 22.09 20.65 -1.11
CA GLU A 95 23.55 20.74 -1.10
C GLU A 95 24.10 21.47 -2.34
N GLY A 96 23.42 21.31 -3.48
CA GLY A 96 23.73 22.04 -4.73
C GLY A 96 23.26 23.49 -4.77
N ASN A 97 22.64 24.02 -3.70
CA ASN A 97 22.04 25.37 -3.65
C ASN A 97 21.10 25.66 -4.83
N MET A 98 20.36 24.65 -5.30
CA MET A 98 19.42 24.81 -6.40
C MET A 98 18.25 25.72 -5.99
N SER A 99 17.69 26.46 -6.95
CA SER A 99 16.48 27.23 -6.69
C SER A 99 15.29 26.29 -6.43
N VAL A 100 14.29 26.76 -5.68
CA VAL A 100 13.06 25.98 -5.39
C VAL A 100 12.38 25.46 -6.66
N ARG A 101 12.45 26.22 -7.75
CA ARG A 101 11.87 25.82 -9.04
C ARG A 101 12.63 24.65 -9.66
N GLU A 102 13.96 24.66 -9.58
CA GLU A 102 14.81 23.60 -10.12
C GLU A 102 14.73 22.35 -9.25
N GLU A 103 14.68 22.51 -7.94
CA GLU A 103 14.43 21.44 -6.98
C GLU A 103 13.11 20.72 -7.28
N MET A 104 12.01 21.47 -7.44
CA MET A 104 10.71 20.88 -7.79
C MET A 104 10.74 20.15 -9.13
N LYS A 105 11.45 20.70 -10.13
CA LYS A 105 11.62 20.03 -11.42
C LYS A 105 12.39 18.72 -11.27
N GLN A 106 13.46 18.71 -10.48
CA GLN A 106 14.27 17.51 -10.25
C GLN A 106 13.50 16.43 -9.49
N LEU A 107 12.83 16.80 -8.39
CA LEU A 107 11.96 15.89 -7.64
C LEU A 107 10.87 15.28 -8.53
N THR A 108 10.24 16.10 -9.36
CA THR A 108 9.20 15.65 -10.29
C THR A 108 9.76 14.67 -11.34
N CYS A 109 10.93 14.98 -11.92
CA CYS A 109 11.61 14.08 -12.84
C CYS A 109 11.98 12.74 -12.18
N THR A 110 12.58 12.77 -10.99
CA THR A 110 12.93 11.56 -10.23
C THR A 110 11.68 10.72 -9.95
N PHE A 111 10.60 11.35 -9.50
CA PHE A 111 9.33 10.67 -9.26
C PHE A 111 8.80 9.98 -10.51
N PHE A 112 8.69 10.68 -11.64
CA PHE A 112 8.14 10.08 -12.87
C PHE A 112 9.00 8.95 -13.43
N ASN A 113 10.34 9.05 -13.31
CA ASN A 113 11.26 8.06 -13.85
C ASN A 113 11.32 6.77 -13.02
N HIS A 114 11.02 6.86 -11.72
CA HIS A 114 11.22 5.74 -10.80
C HIS A 114 9.92 5.21 -10.18
N ARG A 115 8.82 5.95 -10.29
CA ARG A 115 7.52 5.51 -9.81
C ARG A 115 7.10 4.22 -10.50
N GLN A 116 6.88 3.20 -9.69
CA GLN A 116 6.20 1.98 -10.11
C GLN A 116 4.69 2.21 -10.02
N VAL A 117 3.96 1.69 -11.01
CA VAL A 117 2.50 1.70 -11.05
C VAL A 117 2.00 0.27 -11.24
N SER A 118 0.88 -0.07 -10.61
CA SER A 118 0.28 -1.39 -10.79
C SER A 118 -0.24 -1.55 -12.21
N VAL A 119 -0.38 -2.80 -12.69
CA VAL A 119 -0.97 -3.08 -14.01
C VAL A 119 -2.37 -2.48 -14.12
N GLN A 120 -3.15 -2.56 -13.04
CA GLN A 120 -4.49 -2.00 -12.95
C GLN A 120 -4.46 -0.48 -13.11
N GLU A 121 -3.57 0.22 -12.40
CA GLU A 121 -3.40 1.67 -12.54
C GLU A 121 -2.95 2.06 -13.96
N ALA A 122 -2.00 1.30 -14.54
CA ALA A 122 -1.50 1.54 -15.88
C ALA A 122 -2.60 1.40 -16.95
N ILE A 123 -3.42 0.34 -16.86
CA ILE A 123 -4.59 0.16 -17.73
C ILE A 123 -5.54 1.34 -17.58
N TYR A 124 -5.88 1.72 -16.35
CA TYR A 124 -6.80 2.82 -16.06
C TYR A 124 -6.33 4.15 -16.67
N ARG A 125 -5.03 4.43 -16.57
CA ARG A 125 -4.40 5.61 -17.18
C ARG A 125 -4.38 5.53 -18.71
N ALA A 126 -4.03 4.37 -19.28
CA ALA A 126 -3.95 4.17 -20.73
C ALA A 126 -5.33 4.28 -21.40
N THR A 127 -6.38 3.80 -20.75
CA THR A 127 -7.77 3.89 -21.23
C THR A 127 -8.43 5.21 -20.89
N LYS A 128 -7.73 6.15 -20.24
CA LYS A 128 -8.24 7.46 -19.79
C LYS A 128 -9.47 7.35 -18.89
N MET A 129 -9.56 6.27 -18.12
CA MET A 129 -10.62 6.12 -17.14
C MET A 129 -10.37 7.07 -15.94
N PRO A 130 -11.41 7.68 -15.38
CA PRO A 130 -11.27 8.66 -14.31
C PRO A 130 -10.92 8.01 -12.97
N LEU A 131 -9.69 8.21 -12.48
CA LEU A 131 -9.18 7.56 -11.26
C LEU A 131 -10.00 7.88 -10.00
N THR A 132 -10.73 8.98 -10.03
CA THR A 132 -11.65 9.40 -8.97
C THR A 132 -12.95 9.89 -9.58
N TYR A 133 -14.06 9.63 -8.90
CA TYR A 133 -15.35 10.20 -9.20
C TYR A 133 -15.71 11.19 -8.09
N SER A 134 -16.10 12.41 -8.47
CA SER A 134 -16.60 13.43 -7.55
C SER A 134 -18.04 13.73 -7.90
N SER A 135 -18.91 13.78 -6.89
CA SER A 135 -20.28 14.27 -7.04
C SER A 135 -20.34 15.79 -7.22
N ARG A 136 -19.23 16.49 -6.98
CA ARG A 136 -19.09 17.95 -7.09
C ARG A 136 -18.19 18.30 -8.28
N GLY A 137 -18.67 19.21 -9.13
CA GLY A 137 -17.85 19.83 -10.17
C GLY A 137 -16.76 20.71 -9.56
N PHE A 138 -15.62 20.78 -10.22
CA PHE A 138 -14.51 21.65 -9.85
C PHE A 138 -14.41 22.80 -10.87
N VAL A 139 -14.28 24.03 -10.36
CA VAL A 139 -14.00 25.21 -11.18
C VAL A 139 -12.68 25.80 -10.69
N PHE A 140 -11.66 25.79 -11.54
CA PHE A 140 -10.40 26.46 -11.23
C PHE A 140 -10.60 27.98 -11.35
N VAL A 141 -10.29 28.70 -10.27
CA VAL A 141 -10.29 30.16 -10.27
C VAL A 141 -8.83 30.63 -10.33
N PRO A 142 -8.36 31.18 -11.47
CA PRO A 142 -6.98 31.64 -11.60
C PRO A 142 -6.73 32.81 -10.65
N ALA A 143 -5.93 32.60 -9.62
CA ALA A 143 -5.59 33.63 -8.63
C ALA A 143 -4.53 34.64 -9.12
N HIS A 144 -3.81 34.33 -10.21
CA HIS A 144 -2.70 35.15 -10.71
C HIS A 144 -2.75 35.32 -12.25
N SER A 145 -2.36 36.51 -12.71
CA SER A 145 -2.32 36.89 -14.13
C SER A 145 -1.27 36.13 -14.96
N ASN A 146 -0.26 35.54 -14.32
CA ASN A 146 0.83 34.78 -14.96
C ASN A 146 0.74 33.26 -14.73
N SER A 147 -0.47 32.70 -14.63
CA SER A 147 -0.64 31.25 -14.57
C SER A 147 -0.25 30.60 -15.91
N CYS A 148 0.52 29.51 -15.86
CA CYS A 148 0.85 28.72 -17.04
C CYS A 148 -0.44 28.06 -17.56
N LYS A 149 -0.93 28.49 -18.73
CA LYS A 149 -2.15 27.96 -19.33
C LYS A 149 -1.80 26.80 -20.24
N PHE A 150 -2.33 25.61 -19.97
CA PHE A 150 -2.25 24.50 -20.93
C PHE A 150 -3.40 24.64 -21.93
N LEU A 151 -3.20 24.27 -23.19
CA LEU A 151 -4.29 24.25 -24.17
C LEU A 151 -5.19 23.04 -23.95
N LYS A 152 -6.48 23.16 -24.27
CA LYS A 152 -7.37 22.00 -24.44
C LYS A 152 -6.81 21.06 -25.49
N SER A 153 -7.12 19.77 -25.36
CA SER A 153 -6.66 18.79 -26.35
C SER A 153 -7.13 19.19 -27.75
N GLN A 154 -6.35 18.89 -28.79
CA GLN A 154 -6.66 19.26 -30.17
C GLN A 154 -8.04 18.76 -30.64
N ASN A 155 -8.51 17.63 -30.12
CA ASN A 155 -9.84 17.13 -30.44
C ASN A 155 -10.93 18.01 -29.84
N MET A 156 -10.78 18.42 -28.57
CA MET A 156 -11.73 19.32 -27.93
C MET A 156 -11.74 20.70 -28.58
N LEU A 157 -10.56 21.23 -28.95
CA LEU A 157 -10.47 22.52 -29.64
C LEU A 157 -11.16 22.52 -31.01
N LYS A 158 -11.22 21.38 -31.71
CA LYS A 158 -11.92 21.26 -33.00
C LYS A 158 -13.44 21.19 -32.86
N GLU A 159 -13.93 20.74 -31.71
CA GLU A 159 -15.37 20.64 -31.41
C GLU A 159 -15.92 21.91 -30.76
N MET A 160 -15.03 22.83 -30.35
CA MET A 160 -15.40 24.11 -29.78
C MET A 160 -15.80 25.11 -30.85
N ASP A 161 -16.66 26.05 -30.46
CA ASP A 161 -17.02 27.19 -31.30
C ASP A 161 -15.75 28.02 -31.60
N PRO A 162 -15.54 28.48 -32.86
CA PRO A 162 -14.40 29.33 -33.22
C PRO A 162 -14.23 30.58 -32.35
N ASP A 163 -15.33 31.10 -31.79
CA ASP A 163 -15.36 32.30 -30.96
C ASP A 163 -15.31 31.99 -29.45
N ASP A 164 -15.14 30.72 -29.06
CA ASP A 164 -15.04 30.32 -27.65
C ASP A 164 -13.66 30.70 -27.07
N GLU A 165 -13.64 31.68 -26.17
CA GLU A 165 -12.41 32.17 -25.51
C GLU A 165 -11.81 31.17 -24.49
N ASN A 166 -12.55 30.12 -24.12
CA ASN A 166 -12.13 29.15 -23.10
C ASN A 166 -11.26 28.03 -23.70
N ILE A 167 -10.23 28.35 -24.48
CA ILE A 167 -9.37 27.38 -25.18
C ILE A 167 -8.33 26.67 -24.29
N THR A 168 -8.26 27.03 -23.02
CA THR A 168 -7.21 26.55 -22.11
C THR A 168 -7.71 25.51 -21.13
N CYS A 169 -6.98 24.40 -20.98
CA CYS A 169 -7.05 23.54 -19.81
C CYS A 169 -6.54 24.31 -18.60
N LEU A 170 -7.39 24.46 -17.60
CA LEU A 170 -6.99 24.90 -16.28
C LEU A 170 -6.82 23.63 -15.43
N THR A 171 -5.61 23.38 -14.93
CA THR A 171 -5.38 22.45 -13.82
C THR A 171 -5.97 23.03 -12.55
#